data_AF-A0A959J166-F1
#
_entry.id   AF-A0A959J166-F1
#
_cell.length_a   1.000
_cell.length_b   1.000
_cell.length_c   1.000
_cell.angle_alpha   90.00
_cell.angle_beta   90.00
_cell.angle_gamma   90.00
#
_symmetry.space_group_name_H-M   'P 1'
#
loop_
_entity.id
_entity.type
_entity.pdbx_description
1 polymer ?
#
loop_
_entity_poly.entity_id
_entity_poly.type
_entity_poly.pdbx_seq_one_letter_code
_entity_poly.pdbx_strand_id
1 'polypeptide(L)'
;MILLEIQNIQKFKPTKWASKDLSGLSEGQTYVRFVGNHPNNPEYGSVVLSTKILEGSFDKINRVLFIGDEAQEGRLLNWKKQIFGGYKIEIKLDAIFRHRLKYSAQNFIQKRGAIVGLSEHEKDSLNSINGQKKLLSLLAAYIIPVKKNEILKFARPGYLCIPNDDTDESVSHFLGSPKHGATEITNEKGYKFLHLATMKLNDFPKDGTTEKLNNVLSFYLRTQETEKGWPERKNDFKIFNDANVKHPINSSEPGNANNFDIINLLDLPRYDHSLLHVLNFSEEERNRYDVLRSVYMQLLLGDKTDHEVNKLFGFPDSVQNCVSYEAERVFNQRDYSDDIYKDAVNWTLLLQVSPYCKWFGFFDEFGDGSIYYMIKHEDLENGNFENCQVIVQNT
;
A
#
# COMPACT_ATOMS: atom_id res chain seq x y z
N MET A 1 8.64 7.22 19.90
CA MET A 1 8.38 5.90 19.31
C MET A 1 9.04 4.97 20.27
N ILE A 2 8.52 3.76 20.42
CA ILE A 2 9.24 2.75 21.17
C ILE A 2 9.45 1.53 20.29
N LEU A 3 10.69 1.04 20.27
CA LEU A 3 11.05 -0.24 19.68
C LEU A 3 11.70 -1.09 20.77
N LEU A 4 11.12 -2.25 21.01
CA LEU A 4 11.49 -3.15 22.10
C LEU A 4 11.84 -4.53 21.55
N GLU A 5 13.00 -5.07 21.92
CA GLU A 5 13.36 -6.47 21.66
C GLU A 5 12.77 -7.37 22.75
N ILE A 6 12.06 -8.42 22.37
CA ILE A 6 11.47 -9.41 23.29
C ILE A 6 12.57 -10.34 23.80
N GLN A 7 12.85 -10.27 25.11
CA GLN A 7 13.84 -11.15 25.75
C GLN A 7 13.22 -12.51 26.10
N ASN A 8 12.04 -12.47 26.73
CA ASN A 8 11.29 -13.67 27.10
C ASN A 8 9.82 -13.37 27.42
N ILE A 9 8.99 -14.39 27.24
CA ILE A 9 7.62 -14.41 27.76
C ILE A 9 7.67 -14.80 29.23
N GLN A 10 7.17 -13.93 30.10
CA GLN A 10 7.14 -14.17 31.54
C GLN A 10 5.86 -14.89 31.98
N LYS A 11 4.71 -14.52 31.42
CA LYS A 11 3.41 -15.05 31.83
C LYS A 11 2.35 -14.91 30.74
N PHE A 12 1.49 -15.91 30.62
CA PHE A 12 0.21 -15.81 29.91
C PHE A 12 -0.93 -15.62 30.91
N LYS A 13 -1.88 -14.75 30.60
CA LYS A 13 -3.10 -14.53 31.39
C LYS A 13 -4.33 -14.82 30.52
N PRO A 14 -4.63 -16.10 30.26
CA PRO A 14 -5.79 -16.47 29.44
C PRO A 14 -7.10 -16.20 30.18
N THR A 15 -8.09 -15.79 29.41
CA THR A 15 -9.50 -15.67 29.80
C THR A 15 -10.31 -16.53 28.84
N LYS A 16 -11.14 -17.42 29.39
CA LYS A 16 -12.00 -18.30 28.56
C LYS A 16 -13.01 -17.45 27.81
N TRP A 17 -13.16 -17.74 26.51
CA TRP A 17 -14.26 -17.21 25.73
C TRP A 17 -15.56 -17.91 26.10
N ALA A 18 -16.57 -17.14 26.50
CA ALA A 18 -17.85 -17.67 26.96
C ALA A 18 -18.91 -17.74 25.85
N SER A 19 -18.76 -16.97 24.76
CA SER A 19 -19.75 -17.00 23.68
C SER A 19 -19.67 -18.30 22.90
N LYS A 20 -20.84 -18.81 22.50
CA LYS A 20 -20.98 -20.05 21.71
C LYS A 20 -20.78 -19.82 20.21
N ASP A 21 -20.71 -18.57 19.76
CA ASP A 21 -20.57 -18.16 18.38
C ASP A 21 -19.72 -16.87 18.24
N LEU A 22 -19.59 -16.37 17.00
CA LEU A 22 -18.88 -15.14 16.65
C LEU A 22 -19.67 -13.87 17.03
N SER A 23 -20.92 -13.98 17.48
CA SER A 23 -21.80 -12.82 17.77
C SER A 23 -21.36 -12.00 18.99
N GLY A 24 -20.45 -12.53 19.81
CA GLY A 24 -19.90 -11.84 20.98
C GLY A 24 -18.69 -10.95 20.71
N LEU A 25 -18.15 -10.94 19.47
CA LEU A 25 -16.99 -10.13 19.12
C LEU A 25 -17.31 -8.63 19.29
N SER A 26 -16.50 -7.92 20.07
CA SER A 26 -16.55 -6.46 20.09
C SER A 26 -15.86 -5.90 18.85
N GLU A 27 -16.21 -4.67 18.48
CA GLU A 27 -15.54 -3.93 17.40
C GLU A 27 -14.01 -3.95 17.58
N GLY A 28 -13.29 -4.29 16.51
CA GLY A 28 -11.83 -4.43 16.51
C GLY A 28 -11.30 -5.73 17.13
N GLN A 29 -12.14 -6.71 17.49
CA GLN A 29 -11.67 -8.04 17.87
C GLN A 29 -11.70 -9.01 16.69
N THR A 30 -10.62 -9.78 16.52
CA THR A 30 -10.54 -10.83 15.51
C THR A 30 -10.68 -12.22 16.13
N TYR A 31 -11.22 -13.18 15.36
CA TYR A 31 -11.24 -14.59 15.75
C TYR A 31 -10.21 -15.37 14.93
N VAL A 32 -9.16 -15.86 15.59
CA VAL A 32 -8.01 -16.50 14.93
C VAL A 32 -8.10 -18.02 15.05
N ARG A 33 -8.05 -18.69 13.90
CA ARG A 33 -8.05 -20.15 13.77
C ARG A 33 -6.77 -20.62 13.08
N PHE A 34 -5.90 -21.29 13.84
CA PHE A 34 -4.77 -22.01 13.25
C PHE A 34 -5.20 -23.42 12.79
N VAL A 35 -4.53 -23.96 11.78
CA VAL A 35 -4.73 -25.35 11.33
C VAL A 35 -4.10 -26.30 12.36
N GLY A 36 -4.86 -27.28 12.84
CA GLY A 36 -4.36 -28.29 13.79
C GLY A 36 -5.42 -28.88 14.73
N ASN A 37 -5.15 -30.08 15.26
CA ASN A 37 -5.97 -30.77 16.25
C ASN A 37 -5.54 -30.38 17.67
N HIS A 38 -6.06 -29.25 18.19
CA HIS A 38 -5.84 -28.80 19.56
C HIS A 38 -7.16 -28.58 20.32
N PRO A 39 -7.14 -28.52 21.67
CA PRO A 39 -8.35 -28.39 22.47
C PRO A 39 -9.20 -27.16 22.10
N ASN A 40 -10.48 -27.37 21.80
CA ASN A 40 -11.45 -26.38 21.29
C ASN A 40 -11.97 -25.38 22.35
N ASN A 41 -11.13 -24.88 23.26
CA ASN A 41 -11.57 -23.85 24.20
C ASN A 41 -10.98 -22.51 23.76
N PRO A 42 -11.75 -21.63 23.08
CA PRO A 42 -11.22 -20.36 22.65
C PRO A 42 -10.86 -19.51 23.87
N GLU A 43 -9.73 -18.82 23.80
CA GLU A 43 -9.22 -17.96 24.85
C GLU A 43 -8.76 -16.64 24.25
N TYR A 44 -8.94 -15.58 25.02
CA TYR A 44 -8.33 -14.28 24.77
C TYR A 44 -7.56 -13.86 26.03
N GLY A 45 -6.83 -12.76 26.00
CA GLY A 45 -6.20 -12.25 27.23
C GLY A 45 -4.93 -11.46 26.99
N SER A 46 -4.04 -11.48 27.98
CA SER A 46 -2.80 -10.73 27.93
C SER A 46 -1.56 -11.61 28.08
N VAL A 47 -0.45 -11.10 27.54
CA VAL A 47 0.88 -11.67 27.66
C VAL A 47 1.77 -10.67 28.38
N VAL A 48 2.54 -11.17 29.35
CA VAL A 48 3.54 -10.38 30.07
C VAL A 48 4.92 -10.73 29.53
N LEU A 49 5.66 -9.73 29.10
CA LEU A 49 6.95 -9.86 28.42
C LEU A 49 8.02 -9.11 29.20
N SER A 50 9.24 -9.64 29.19
CA SER A 50 10.44 -8.85 29.46
C SER A 50 11.03 -8.41 28.14
N THR A 51 11.41 -7.14 28.07
CA THR A 51 11.92 -6.53 26.85
C THR A 51 13.19 -5.75 27.10
N LYS A 52 13.97 -5.51 26.05
CA LYS A 52 15.10 -4.58 26.02
C LYS A 52 14.73 -3.40 25.15
N ILE A 53 15.11 -2.18 25.55
CA ILE A 53 14.92 -0.98 24.73
C ILE A 53 15.91 -1.03 23.57
N LEU A 54 15.40 -0.96 22.35
CA LEU A 54 16.20 -0.72 21.16
C LEU A 54 16.19 0.77 20.83
N GLU A 55 15.01 1.40 20.88
CA GLU A 55 14.84 2.83 20.61
C GLU A 55 13.70 3.42 21.46
N GLY A 56 13.91 4.65 21.95
CA GLY A 56 12.88 5.50 22.54
C GLY A 56 12.27 5.06 23.88
N SER A 57 11.03 5.48 24.15
CA SER A 57 10.36 5.34 25.45
C SER A 57 8.84 5.29 25.34
N PHE A 58 8.17 4.80 26.39
CA PHE A 58 6.71 4.83 26.50
C PHE A 58 6.25 6.25 26.84
N ASP A 59 5.79 6.99 25.84
CA ASP A 59 5.07 8.25 26.02
C ASP A 59 3.69 8.16 25.36
N LYS A 60 2.64 8.06 26.19
CA LYS A 60 1.23 7.95 25.77
C LYS A 60 0.95 6.86 24.71
N ILE A 61 1.76 5.80 24.66
CA ILE A 61 1.56 4.65 23.76
C ILE A 61 0.59 3.66 24.41
N ASN A 62 -0.56 3.44 23.77
CA ASN A 62 -1.58 2.48 24.22
C ASN A 62 -1.75 1.29 23.27
N ARG A 63 -1.27 1.39 22.02
CA ARG A 63 -1.27 0.34 21.01
C ARG A 63 0.15 -0.01 20.61
N VAL A 64 0.37 -1.29 20.34
CA VAL A 64 1.65 -1.83 19.88
C VAL A 64 1.41 -2.87 18.80
N LEU A 65 2.41 -3.02 17.94
CA LEU A 65 2.46 -4.02 16.89
C LEU A 65 3.61 -5.00 17.18
N PHE A 66 3.32 -6.29 17.16
CA PHE A 66 4.35 -7.32 17.20
C PHE A 66 5.01 -7.44 15.83
N ILE A 67 6.34 -7.39 15.79
CA ILE A 67 7.17 -7.64 14.62
C ILE A 67 7.51 -9.14 14.61
N GLY A 68 6.90 -9.87 13.67
CA GLY A 68 7.10 -11.29 13.41
C GLY A 68 6.65 -11.64 12.00
N ASP A 69 6.53 -12.94 11.68
CA ASP A 69 6.12 -13.40 10.34
C ASP A 69 4.72 -12.85 9.95
N GLU A 70 3.84 -12.70 10.94
CA GLU A 70 2.59 -11.95 10.82
C GLU A 70 2.56 -10.84 11.86
N ALA A 71 2.30 -9.61 11.41
CA ALA A 71 2.12 -8.47 12.30
C ALA A 71 0.83 -8.65 13.11
N GLN A 72 0.91 -8.51 14.44
CA GLN A 72 -0.24 -8.70 15.33
C GLN A 72 -0.40 -7.49 16.25
N GLU A 73 -1.60 -6.92 16.31
CA GLU A 73 -1.90 -5.78 17.16
C GLU A 73 -2.15 -6.18 18.61
N GLY A 74 -1.81 -5.28 19.53
CA GLY A 74 -2.15 -5.41 20.93
C GLY A 74 -2.27 -4.08 21.65
N ARG A 75 -3.00 -4.10 22.77
CA ARG A 75 -3.17 -2.96 23.67
C ARG A 75 -2.24 -3.08 24.86
N LEU A 76 -1.43 -2.05 25.07
CA LEU A 76 -0.57 -1.95 26.24
C LEU A 76 -1.44 -1.69 27.49
N LEU A 77 -1.48 -2.64 28.41
CA LEU A 77 -2.22 -2.51 29.68
C LEU A 77 -1.36 -1.90 30.79
N ASN A 78 -0.09 -2.30 30.85
CA ASN A 78 0.82 -1.87 31.91
C ASN A 78 2.28 -2.02 31.45
N TRP A 79 3.16 -1.20 32.00
CA TRP A 79 4.60 -1.32 31.81
C TRP A 79 5.36 -0.86 33.06
N LYS A 80 6.52 -1.47 33.30
CA LYS A 80 7.44 -1.10 34.38
C LYS A 80 8.88 -1.17 33.88
N LYS A 81 9.62 -0.07 34.01
CA LYS A 81 11.05 -0.02 33.68
C LYS A 81 11.83 -1.00 34.56
N GLN A 82 12.77 -1.74 33.96
CA GLN A 82 13.60 -2.72 34.65
C GLN A 82 14.99 -2.14 34.99
N ILE A 83 15.59 -2.64 36.07
CA ILE A 83 16.88 -2.16 36.60
C ILE A 83 18.02 -2.37 35.59
N PHE A 84 17.98 -3.48 34.84
CA PHE A 84 19.01 -3.84 33.85
C PHE A 84 18.75 -3.27 32.44
N GLY A 85 17.95 -2.19 32.35
CA GLY A 85 17.45 -1.67 31.08
C GLY A 85 16.24 -2.47 30.58
N GLY A 86 15.41 -1.86 29.75
CA GLY A 86 14.19 -2.52 29.27
C GLY A 86 12.93 -2.25 30.06
N TYR A 87 11.87 -2.95 29.68
CA TYR A 87 10.57 -2.91 30.31
C TYR A 87 10.00 -4.30 30.53
N LYS A 88 9.34 -4.47 31.67
CA LYS A 88 8.33 -5.50 31.84
C LYS A 88 7.00 -4.93 31.38
N ILE A 89 6.42 -5.49 30.32
CA ILE A 89 5.19 -4.98 29.71
C ILE A 89 4.10 -6.04 29.73
N GLU A 90 2.85 -5.60 29.82
CA GLU A 90 1.68 -6.44 29.68
C GLU A 90 0.84 -5.95 28.49
N ILE A 91 0.64 -6.82 27.52
CA ILE A 91 -0.09 -6.51 26.29
C ILE A 91 -1.31 -7.42 26.22
N LYS A 92 -2.50 -6.82 26.08
CA LYS A 92 -3.73 -7.52 25.72
C LYS A 92 -3.76 -7.71 24.20
N LEU A 93 -3.99 -8.94 23.75
CA LEU A 93 -4.14 -9.23 22.34
C LEU A 93 -5.61 -8.99 21.94
N ASP A 94 -5.82 -8.27 20.85
CA ASP A 94 -7.16 -7.97 20.31
C ASP A 94 -7.67 -9.13 19.43
N ALA A 95 -7.41 -10.36 19.87
CA ALA A 95 -7.75 -11.59 19.18
C ALA A 95 -8.29 -12.65 20.16
N ILE A 96 -9.25 -13.43 19.67
CA ILE A 96 -9.77 -14.64 20.31
C ILE A 96 -9.14 -15.84 19.62
N PHE A 97 -8.39 -16.62 20.37
CA PHE A 97 -7.62 -17.74 19.86
C PHE A 97 -8.36 -19.05 20.11
N ARG A 98 -8.77 -19.74 19.04
CA ARG A 98 -9.47 -21.03 19.15
C ARG A 98 -8.69 -22.09 19.95
N HIS A 99 -7.37 -22.10 19.81
CA HIS A 99 -6.48 -23.15 20.32
C HIS A 99 -5.76 -22.77 21.62
N ARG A 100 -6.39 -21.95 22.46
CA ARG A 100 -5.82 -21.33 23.68
C ARG A 100 -4.79 -20.24 23.41
N LEU A 101 -4.75 -19.25 24.29
CA LEU A 101 -3.90 -18.06 24.16
C LEU A 101 -2.42 -18.44 24.09
N LYS A 102 -1.96 -19.31 24.99
CA LYS A 102 -0.55 -19.68 25.09
C LYS A 102 -0.03 -20.32 23.80
N TYR A 103 -0.77 -21.28 23.26
CA TYR A 103 -0.36 -22.01 22.07
C TYR A 103 -0.30 -21.08 20.85
N SER A 104 -1.35 -20.28 20.64
CA SER A 104 -1.41 -19.33 19.53
C SER A 104 -0.36 -18.23 19.61
N ALA A 105 -0.18 -17.62 20.78
CA ALA A 105 0.80 -16.56 20.97
C ALA A 105 2.25 -17.04 20.85
N GLN A 106 2.54 -18.31 21.13
CA GLN A 106 3.88 -18.86 20.91
C GLN A 106 4.27 -18.94 19.44
N ASN A 107 3.31 -18.94 18.50
CA ASN A 107 3.61 -18.99 17.08
C ASN A 107 4.12 -17.65 16.52
N PHE A 108 3.65 -16.52 17.04
CA PHE A 108 4.03 -15.19 16.54
C PHE A 108 4.90 -14.38 17.51
N ILE A 109 4.89 -14.68 18.82
CA ILE A 109 5.78 -14.04 19.80
C ILE A 109 7.09 -14.82 19.86
N GLN A 110 8.03 -14.45 19.00
CA GLN A 110 9.34 -15.08 18.92
C GLN A 110 10.32 -14.48 19.93
N LYS A 111 11.22 -15.31 20.48
CA LYS A 111 12.36 -14.84 21.27
C LYS A 111 13.27 -14.03 20.35
N ARG A 112 13.66 -12.81 20.76
CA ARG A 112 14.33 -11.80 19.91
C ARG A 112 13.45 -11.24 18.77
N GLY A 113 12.14 -11.51 18.79
CA GLY A 113 11.19 -10.69 18.05
C GLY A 113 11.14 -9.27 18.62
N ALA A 114 10.37 -8.38 18.01
CA ALA A 114 10.24 -7.01 18.50
C ALA A 114 8.80 -6.54 18.62
N ILE A 115 8.65 -5.43 19.33
CA ILE A 115 7.39 -4.73 19.51
C ILE A 115 7.65 -3.26 19.21
N VAL A 116 6.79 -2.70 18.38
CA VAL A 116 6.84 -1.28 18.02
C VAL A 116 5.56 -0.58 18.47
N GLY A 117 5.70 0.62 19.01
CA GLY A 117 4.58 1.48 19.38
C GLY A 117 4.85 2.92 18.99
N LEU A 118 3.81 3.60 18.51
CA LEU A 118 3.85 5.00 18.11
C LEU A 118 3.08 5.84 19.13
N SER A 119 3.68 6.94 19.59
CA SER A 119 2.97 8.00 20.29
C SER A 119 2.13 8.81 19.29
N GLU A 120 1.20 9.63 19.79
CA GLU A 120 0.40 10.52 18.93
C GLU A 120 1.28 11.45 18.08
N HIS A 121 2.34 12.02 18.68
CA HIS A 121 3.30 12.85 17.94
C HIS A 121 3.98 12.09 16.79
N GLU A 122 4.30 10.79 16.97
CA GLU A 122 4.82 10.02 15.84
C GLU A 122 3.78 9.76 14.78
N LYS A 123 2.55 9.41 15.15
CA LYS A 123 1.47 9.20 14.19
C LYS A 123 1.26 10.47 13.35
N ASP A 124 1.25 11.63 13.99
CA ASP A 124 1.18 12.93 13.31
C ASP A 124 2.37 13.14 12.36
N SER A 125 3.57 12.76 12.78
CA SER A 125 4.77 12.88 11.95
C SER A 125 4.71 12.01 10.68
N LEU A 126 3.98 10.88 10.70
CA LEU A 126 3.79 10.00 9.55
C LEU A 126 2.93 10.62 8.45
N ASN A 127 2.27 11.76 8.68
CA ASN A 127 1.63 12.53 7.61
C ASN A 127 2.64 13.18 6.65
N SER A 128 3.95 13.12 6.96
CA SER A 128 5.02 13.67 6.13
C SER A 128 5.97 12.58 5.61
N ILE A 129 6.44 12.72 4.38
CA ILE A 129 7.45 11.81 3.78
C ILE A 129 8.71 11.70 4.65
N ASN A 130 9.12 12.79 5.31
CA ASN A 130 10.29 12.78 6.20
C ASN A 130 10.05 11.94 7.48
N GLY A 131 8.85 12.02 8.08
CA GLY A 131 8.49 11.16 9.21
C GLY A 131 8.44 9.68 8.80
N GLN A 132 7.85 9.40 7.64
CA GLN A 132 7.79 8.06 7.07
C GLN A 132 9.18 7.49 6.77
N LYS A 133 10.10 8.27 6.17
CA LYS A 133 11.50 7.88 5.95
C LYS A 133 12.24 7.55 7.25
N LYS A 134 11.99 8.31 8.32
CA LYS A 134 12.57 8.04 9.65
C LYS A 134 12.08 6.70 10.21
N LEU A 135 10.78 6.44 10.13
CA LEU A 135 10.19 5.16 10.54
C LEU A 135 10.80 4.00 9.74
N LEU A 136 10.80 4.09 8.41
CA LEU A 136 11.35 3.07 7.53
C LEU A 136 12.83 2.78 7.85
N SER A 137 13.64 3.81 8.06
CA SER A 137 15.06 3.67 8.42
C SER A 137 15.25 2.92 9.74
N LEU A 138 14.41 3.19 10.74
CA LEU A 138 14.48 2.54 12.05
C LEU A 138 14.06 1.07 11.96
N LEU A 139 12.96 0.78 11.27
CA LEU A 139 12.49 -0.59 11.06
C LEU A 139 13.48 -1.40 10.22
N ALA A 140 13.98 -0.85 9.12
CA ALA A 140 14.95 -1.53 8.25
C ALA A 140 16.28 -1.81 8.98
N ALA A 141 16.75 -0.90 9.84
CA ALA A 141 17.94 -1.10 10.66
C ALA A 141 17.79 -2.29 11.63
N TYR A 142 16.56 -2.58 12.06
CA TYR A 142 16.29 -3.70 12.96
C TYR A 142 16.03 -5.01 12.19
N ILE A 143 15.13 -4.97 11.21
CA ILE A 143 14.59 -6.16 10.54
C ILE A 143 15.59 -6.70 9.50
N ILE A 144 16.20 -5.82 8.71
CA ILE A 144 17.08 -6.20 7.59
C ILE A 144 18.26 -5.22 7.44
N PRO A 145 19.15 -5.14 8.46
CA PRO A 145 20.22 -4.14 8.50
C PRO A 145 21.13 -4.16 7.27
N VAL A 146 21.35 -5.35 6.70
CA VAL A 146 22.23 -5.58 5.54
C VAL A 146 21.72 -4.97 4.23
N LYS A 147 20.41 -4.72 4.09
CA LYS A 147 19.80 -4.09 2.90
C LYS A 147 19.19 -2.71 3.18
N LYS A 148 19.46 -2.15 4.37
CA LYS A 148 18.84 -0.89 4.82
C LYS A 148 19.02 0.23 3.81
N ASN A 149 20.24 0.41 3.31
CA ASN A 149 20.57 1.53 2.44
C ASN A 149 19.91 1.39 1.07
N GLU A 150 19.87 0.18 0.52
CA GLU A 150 19.21 -0.16 -0.73
C GLU A 150 17.71 0.12 -0.62
N ILE A 151 17.07 -0.32 0.46
CA ILE A 151 15.64 -0.11 0.73
C ILE A 151 15.31 1.37 0.81
N LEU A 152 16.09 2.14 1.57
CA LEU A 152 15.90 3.58 1.68
C LEU A 152 16.13 4.31 0.35
N LYS A 153 16.98 3.77 -0.54
CA LYS A 153 17.27 4.35 -1.84
C LYS A 153 16.13 4.17 -2.84
N PHE A 154 15.47 3.00 -2.84
CA PHE A 154 14.37 2.75 -3.78
C PHE A 154 12.99 3.15 -3.26
N ALA A 155 12.83 3.36 -1.95
CA ALA A 155 11.59 3.88 -1.39
C ALA A 155 11.29 5.25 -2.01
N ARG A 156 10.08 5.42 -2.55
CA ARG A 156 9.70 6.61 -3.32
C ARG A 156 8.34 7.14 -2.91
N PRO A 157 8.11 8.45 -3.00
CA PRO A 157 6.79 9.00 -2.74
C PRO A 157 5.76 8.53 -3.78
N GLY A 158 4.53 8.42 -3.31
CA GLY A 158 3.31 8.14 -4.03
C GLY A 158 2.12 8.62 -3.20
N TYR A 159 0.93 8.49 -3.76
CA TYR A 159 -0.28 9.04 -3.19
C TYR A 159 -1.41 8.04 -3.28
N LEU A 160 -2.02 7.73 -2.15
CA LEU A 160 -3.28 7.00 -2.13
C LEU A 160 -4.41 8.00 -2.35
N CYS A 161 -5.33 7.65 -3.26
CA CYS A 161 -6.50 8.44 -3.59
C CYS A 161 -7.73 7.76 -2.96
N ILE A 162 -8.04 8.10 -1.71
CA ILE A 162 -9.10 7.45 -0.94
C ILE A 162 -10.47 8.02 -1.34
N PRO A 163 -11.43 7.20 -1.79
CA PRO A 163 -12.76 7.68 -2.12
C PRO A 163 -13.43 8.50 -1.02
N ASN A 164 -14.03 9.63 -1.40
CA ASN A 164 -14.92 10.42 -0.54
C ASN A 164 -16.25 10.71 -1.25
N ASP A 165 -17.18 11.36 -0.55
CA ASP A 165 -18.53 11.65 -1.05
C ASP A 165 -18.64 13.05 -1.70
N ASP A 166 -17.52 13.75 -1.88
CA ASP A 166 -17.51 15.10 -2.45
C ASP A 166 -17.57 15.06 -3.99
N THR A 167 -18.15 16.13 -4.55
CA THR A 167 -18.29 16.33 -6.00
C THR A 167 -17.90 17.76 -6.38
N ASP A 168 -16.71 17.90 -6.93
CA ASP A 168 -16.09 19.13 -7.37
C ASP A 168 -15.24 18.83 -8.60
N GLU A 169 -15.80 19.17 -9.78
CA GLU A 169 -15.09 19.07 -11.04
C GLU A 169 -13.86 19.99 -11.08
N SER A 170 -13.75 20.99 -10.20
CA SER A 170 -12.64 21.93 -10.18
C SER A 170 -11.35 21.35 -9.61
N VAL A 171 -11.38 20.27 -8.83
CA VAL A 171 -10.18 19.61 -8.27
C VAL A 171 -9.88 18.27 -8.95
N SER A 172 -8.85 17.56 -8.52
CA SER A 172 -8.55 16.21 -8.98
C SER A 172 -9.71 15.26 -8.69
N HIS A 173 -10.04 14.41 -9.66
CA HIS A 173 -11.22 13.55 -9.59
C HIS A 173 -11.09 12.33 -10.50
N PHE A 174 -11.89 11.31 -10.20
CA PHE A 174 -12.18 10.20 -11.10
C PHE A 174 -13.54 10.39 -11.75
N LEU A 175 -13.65 10.02 -13.03
CA LEU A 175 -14.83 10.27 -13.88
C LEU A 175 -15.22 11.76 -13.94
N GLY A 176 -16.28 12.10 -14.66
CA GLY A 176 -16.71 13.48 -14.86
C GLY A 176 -15.92 14.23 -15.94
N SER A 177 -16.05 15.55 -15.98
CA SER A 177 -15.58 16.36 -17.09
C SER A 177 -14.05 16.53 -17.11
N PRO A 178 -13.35 16.17 -18.19
CA PRO A 178 -11.90 16.30 -18.29
C PRO A 178 -11.45 17.76 -18.38
N LYS A 179 -10.20 18.04 -18.02
CA LYS A 179 -9.62 19.40 -18.00
C LYS A 179 -8.61 19.65 -19.10
N HIS A 180 -9.02 19.42 -20.34
CA HIS A 180 -8.23 19.78 -21.52
C HIS A 180 -9.10 20.26 -22.67
N GLY A 181 -8.49 20.88 -23.68
CA GLY A 181 -9.20 21.55 -24.77
C GLY A 181 -9.65 20.64 -25.91
N ALA A 182 -9.62 19.32 -25.76
CA ALA A 182 -9.96 18.40 -26.85
C ALA A 182 -11.41 17.96 -26.71
N THR A 183 -12.18 18.05 -27.81
CA THR A 183 -13.64 17.94 -27.81
C THR A 183 -14.16 16.52 -27.92
N GLU A 184 -13.41 15.64 -28.59
CA GLU A 184 -13.77 14.22 -28.73
C GLU A 184 -12.50 13.38 -28.72
N ILE A 185 -12.42 12.44 -27.78
CA ILE A 185 -11.27 11.55 -27.63
C ILE A 185 -11.70 10.19 -28.15
N THR A 186 -11.35 9.91 -29.40
CA THR A 186 -11.60 8.63 -30.07
C THR A 186 -10.29 7.94 -30.50
N ASN A 187 -10.36 6.63 -30.72
CA ASN A 187 -9.30 5.89 -31.38
C ASN A 187 -9.42 5.96 -32.91
N GLU A 188 -8.47 5.35 -33.63
CA GLU A 188 -8.45 5.33 -35.11
C GLU A 188 -9.69 4.72 -35.76
N LYS A 189 -10.45 3.89 -35.02
CA LYS A 189 -11.70 3.26 -35.47
C LYS A 189 -12.94 4.10 -35.14
N GLY A 190 -12.78 5.27 -34.52
CA GLY A 190 -13.87 6.13 -34.08
C GLY A 190 -14.53 5.71 -32.76
N TYR A 191 -13.99 4.73 -32.03
CA TYR A 191 -14.49 4.36 -30.71
C TYR A 191 -14.10 5.43 -29.69
N LYS A 192 -15.08 5.87 -28.89
CA LYS A 192 -14.88 6.88 -27.83
C LYS A 192 -14.14 6.30 -26.64
N PHE A 193 -13.14 7.02 -26.16
CA PHE A 193 -12.48 6.69 -24.90
C PHE A 193 -13.31 7.15 -23.70
N LEU A 194 -13.30 6.35 -22.64
CA LEU A 194 -13.82 6.74 -21.34
C LEU A 194 -12.76 7.58 -20.61
N HIS A 195 -13.16 8.74 -20.10
CA HIS A 195 -12.34 9.51 -19.17
C HIS A 195 -12.32 8.80 -17.81
N LEU A 196 -11.14 8.40 -17.36
CA LEU A 196 -10.97 7.72 -16.08
C LEU A 196 -10.69 8.70 -14.94
N ALA A 197 -9.76 9.63 -15.16
CA ALA A 197 -9.30 10.51 -14.10
C ALA A 197 -8.71 11.80 -14.65
N THR A 198 -8.87 12.88 -13.89
CA THR A 198 -8.11 14.11 -14.05
C THR A 198 -7.34 14.36 -12.75
N MET A 199 -6.01 14.43 -12.87
CA MET A 199 -5.07 14.63 -11.78
C MET A 199 -4.41 16.00 -11.96
N LYS A 200 -4.80 16.97 -11.13
CA LYS A 200 -4.12 18.26 -11.03
C LYS A 200 -2.94 18.11 -10.09
N LEU A 201 -1.73 18.07 -10.61
CA LEU A 201 -0.52 17.82 -9.80
C LEU A 201 -0.19 18.95 -8.79
N ASN A 202 -0.94 20.05 -8.82
CA ASN A 202 -0.89 21.10 -7.81
C ASN A 202 -1.76 20.81 -6.57
N ASP A 203 -2.71 19.89 -6.67
CA ASP A 203 -3.52 19.43 -5.53
C ASP A 203 -2.70 18.47 -4.63
N PHE A 204 -1.61 17.92 -5.17
CA PHE A 204 -0.73 16.99 -4.48
C PHE A 204 0.42 17.72 -3.79
N PRO A 205 0.87 17.25 -2.61
CA PRO A 205 2.04 17.79 -1.94
C PRO A 205 3.26 17.86 -2.86
N LYS A 206 4.05 18.93 -2.75
CA LYS A 206 5.26 19.12 -3.55
C LYS A 206 6.40 18.31 -2.93
N ASP A 207 6.69 17.14 -3.52
CA ASP A 207 7.66 16.17 -2.99
C ASP A 207 8.61 15.62 -4.07
N GLY A 208 9.32 16.51 -4.77
CA GLY A 208 10.28 16.15 -5.82
C GLY A 208 9.63 15.63 -7.12
N THR A 209 8.73 14.64 -7.06
CA THR A 209 8.04 14.05 -8.23
C THR A 209 7.05 15.05 -8.84
N THR A 210 6.20 15.65 -8.00
CA THR A 210 5.20 16.66 -8.39
C THR A 210 5.75 18.08 -8.48
N GLU A 211 6.95 18.33 -7.95
CA GLU A 211 7.63 19.65 -8.00
C GLU A 211 7.98 20.06 -9.42
N LYS A 212 8.38 19.10 -10.25
CA LYS A 212 8.78 19.33 -11.64
C LYS A 212 7.60 19.36 -12.61
N LEU A 213 6.41 18.95 -12.15
CA LEU A 213 5.24 18.76 -12.99
C LEU A 213 4.11 19.69 -12.51
N ASN A 214 3.89 20.81 -13.22
CA ASN A 214 2.81 21.77 -12.92
C ASN A 214 1.57 21.55 -13.79
N ASN A 215 1.38 20.31 -14.24
CA ASN A 215 0.43 20.01 -15.28
C ASN A 215 -0.84 19.35 -14.73
N VAL A 216 -1.85 19.33 -15.58
CA VAL A 216 -3.07 18.55 -15.41
C VAL A 216 -2.92 17.31 -16.27
N LEU A 217 -2.99 16.13 -15.65
CA LEU A 217 -2.99 14.86 -16.36
C LEU A 217 -4.43 14.37 -16.49
N SER A 218 -4.88 14.06 -17.71
CA SER A 218 -6.17 13.42 -17.93
C SER A 218 -5.98 12.05 -18.58
N PHE A 219 -6.57 11.03 -17.98
CA PHE A 219 -6.39 9.62 -18.32
C PHE A 219 -7.62 9.05 -19.00
N TYR A 220 -7.39 8.27 -20.05
CA TYR A 220 -8.43 7.74 -20.92
C TYR A 220 -8.18 6.28 -21.26
N LEU A 221 -9.26 5.50 -21.27
CA LEU A 221 -9.22 4.07 -21.57
C LEU A 221 -10.33 3.66 -22.53
N ARG A 222 -10.02 2.75 -23.45
CA ARG A 222 -11.03 2.10 -24.29
C ARG A 222 -11.73 1.04 -23.47
N THR A 223 -13.03 1.20 -23.27
CA THR A 223 -13.85 0.24 -22.53
C THR A 223 -14.76 -0.58 -23.43
N GLN A 224 -14.80 -0.31 -24.74
CA GLN A 224 -15.54 -1.13 -25.70
C GLN A 224 -14.67 -2.25 -26.28
N GLU A 225 -15.32 -3.39 -26.58
CA GLU A 225 -14.70 -4.59 -27.13
C GLU A 225 -13.70 -5.29 -26.19
N THR A 226 -13.90 -5.18 -24.88
CA THR A 226 -13.07 -5.84 -23.85
C THR A 226 -13.11 -7.36 -23.97
N GLU A 227 -14.16 -7.92 -24.58
CA GLU A 227 -14.26 -9.35 -24.93
C GLU A 227 -13.21 -9.82 -25.95
N LYS A 228 -12.57 -8.89 -26.69
CA LYS A 228 -11.53 -9.18 -27.70
C LYS A 228 -10.11 -8.99 -27.17
N GLY A 229 -9.96 -8.70 -25.88
CA GLY A 229 -8.69 -8.50 -25.20
C GLY A 229 -8.62 -7.16 -24.46
N TRP A 230 -7.69 -7.08 -23.50
CA TRP A 230 -7.53 -5.93 -22.63
C TRP A 230 -6.99 -4.69 -23.36
N PRO A 231 -7.32 -3.47 -22.88
CA PRO A 231 -6.92 -2.21 -23.49
C PRO A 231 -5.44 -1.85 -23.23
N GLU A 232 -4.52 -2.75 -23.58
CA GLU A 232 -3.08 -2.63 -23.34
C GLU A 232 -2.31 -2.15 -24.57
N ARG A 233 -2.95 -2.04 -25.73
CA ARG A 233 -2.29 -1.57 -26.96
C ARG A 233 -2.15 -0.05 -26.93
N LYS A 234 -1.12 0.50 -27.60
CA LYS A 234 -0.85 1.96 -27.67
C LYS A 234 -2.05 2.82 -28.08
N ASN A 235 -3.01 2.27 -28.84
CA ASN A 235 -4.22 2.95 -29.30
C ASN A 235 -5.48 2.63 -28.46
N ASP A 236 -5.31 1.98 -27.31
CA ASP A 236 -6.39 1.59 -26.38
C ASP A 236 -6.43 2.45 -25.11
N PHE A 237 -5.51 3.40 -24.98
CA PHE A 237 -5.50 4.39 -23.91
C PHE A 237 -4.91 5.71 -24.40
N LYS A 238 -5.18 6.81 -23.68
CA LYS A 238 -4.58 8.13 -23.93
C LYS A 238 -4.29 8.84 -22.61
N ILE A 239 -3.23 9.63 -22.60
CA ILE A 239 -2.90 10.54 -21.51
C ILE A 239 -2.71 11.92 -22.12
N PHE A 240 -3.41 12.91 -21.58
CA PHE A 240 -3.19 14.31 -21.89
C PHE A 240 -2.39 14.96 -20.76
N ASN A 241 -1.44 15.81 -21.13
CA ASN A 241 -0.57 16.55 -20.22
C ASN A 241 -0.65 18.03 -20.57
N ASP A 242 -1.53 18.76 -19.88
CA ASP A 242 -1.79 20.17 -20.15
C ASP A 242 -1.17 21.07 -19.08
N ALA A 243 -0.35 22.04 -19.51
CA ALA A 243 0.29 23.01 -18.62
C ALA A 243 -0.69 24.04 -18.02
N ASN A 244 -1.90 24.17 -18.56
CA ASN A 244 -2.92 25.11 -18.10
C ASN A 244 -4.30 24.44 -18.06
N VAL A 245 -5.03 24.61 -16.96
CA VAL A 245 -6.44 24.25 -16.86
C VAL A 245 -7.22 25.08 -17.88
N LYS A 246 -7.64 24.48 -18.98
CA LYS A 246 -8.66 25.10 -19.84
C LYS A 246 -10.03 24.87 -19.18
N HIS A 247 -10.90 25.88 -19.23
CA HIS A 247 -12.28 25.72 -18.75
C HIS A 247 -12.93 24.51 -19.45
N PRO A 248 -13.73 23.71 -18.72
CA PRO A 248 -14.36 22.53 -19.29
C PRO A 248 -15.14 22.95 -20.54
N ILE A 249 -14.81 22.31 -21.66
CA ILE A 249 -15.67 22.38 -22.84
C ILE A 249 -16.89 21.56 -22.46
N ASN A 250 -18.08 22.15 -22.51
CA ASN A 250 -19.37 21.48 -22.26
C ASN A 250 -19.41 20.11 -22.96
N SER A 251 -19.00 19.05 -22.27
CA SER A 251 -19.15 17.68 -22.73
C SER A 251 -20.60 17.30 -22.50
N SER A 252 -21.25 16.80 -23.55
CA SER A 252 -22.69 16.59 -23.61
C SER A 252 -23.23 15.48 -22.71
N GLU A 253 -22.41 14.87 -21.85
CA GLU A 253 -22.85 13.92 -20.83
C GLU A 253 -22.21 14.29 -19.48
N PRO A 254 -23.01 14.75 -18.50
CA PRO A 254 -22.52 15.06 -17.17
C PRO A 254 -22.28 13.75 -16.42
N GLY A 255 -21.03 13.28 -16.40
CA GLY A 255 -20.60 12.40 -15.33
C GLY A 255 -20.39 13.22 -14.07
N ASN A 256 -20.92 12.81 -12.92
CA ASN A 256 -20.53 13.43 -11.66
C ASN A 256 -19.04 13.11 -11.41
N ALA A 257 -18.22 14.15 -11.24
CA ALA A 257 -16.85 13.97 -10.76
C ALA A 257 -16.87 13.34 -9.37
N ASN A 258 -16.07 12.29 -9.18
CA ASN A 258 -15.90 11.66 -7.88
C ASN A 258 -14.55 12.05 -7.30
N ASN A 259 -14.57 12.78 -6.18
CA ASN A 259 -13.34 13.23 -5.53
C ASN A 259 -12.80 12.21 -4.54
N PHE A 260 -11.59 12.49 -4.06
CA PHE A 260 -10.88 11.63 -3.15
C PHE A 260 -10.00 12.46 -2.21
N ASP A 261 -9.73 11.89 -1.04
CA ASP A 261 -8.72 12.39 -0.13
C ASP A 261 -7.34 11.92 -0.58
N ILE A 262 -6.36 12.81 -0.50
CA ILE A 262 -4.96 12.51 -0.85
C ILE A 262 -4.20 12.15 0.41
N ILE A 263 -3.66 10.92 0.46
CA ILE A 263 -2.76 10.48 1.52
C ILE A 263 -1.36 10.26 0.97
N ASN A 264 -0.38 10.95 1.53
CA ASN A 264 1.03 10.78 1.18
C ASN A 264 1.56 9.42 1.65
N LEU A 265 2.28 8.75 0.75
CA LEU A 265 2.85 7.44 0.98
C LEU A 265 4.29 7.40 0.46
N LEU A 266 5.25 7.16 1.34
CA LEU A 266 6.58 6.69 0.96
C LEU A 266 6.45 5.19 0.76
N ASP A 267 6.31 4.81 -0.50
CA ASP A 267 5.91 3.49 -0.93
C ASP A 267 7.09 2.52 -1.04
N LEU A 268 6.79 1.22 -0.92
CA LEU A 268 7.72 0.12 -1.06
C LEU A 268 7.19 -0.92 -2.06
N PRO A 269 8.03 -1.43 -2.97
CA PRO A 269 7.61 -2.44 -3.94
C PRO A 269 7.14 -3.72 -3.24
N ARG A 270 6.19 -4.42 -3.86
CA ARG A 270 5.86 -5.80 -3.52
C ARG A 270 7.01 -6.76 -3.85
N TYR A 271 6.96 -7.97 -3.30
CA TYR A 271 8.00 -9.00 -3.39
C TYR A 271 8.37 -9.42 -4.82
N ASP A 272 7.43 -9.24 -5.75
CA ASP A 272 7.53 -9.61 -7.17
C ASP A 272 8.16 -8.51 -8.04
N HIS A 273 8.36 -7.31 -7.51
CA HIS A 273 8.85 -6.17 -8.31
C HIS A 273 10.27 -6.41 -8.86
N SER A 274 10.53 -5.94 -10.09
CA SER A 274 11.81 -6.16 -10.79
C SER A 274 13.04 -5.68 -10.02
N LEU A 275 12.90 -4.60 -9.24
CA LEU A 275 13.96 -4.10 -8.37
C LEU A 275 14.46 -5.15 -7.37
N LEU A 276 13.57 -5.91 -6.73
CA LEU A 276 13.97 -6.91 -5.74
C LEU A 276 14.66 -8.10 -6.41
N HIS A 277 14.26 -8.41 -7.65
CA HIS A 277 14.96 -9.38 -8.48
C HIS A 277 16.40 -8.94 -8.77
N VAL A 278 16.60 -7.70 -9.22
CA VAL A 278 17.92 -7.17 -9.59
C VAL A 278 18.84 -6.97 -8.38
N LEU A 279 18.29 -6.66 -7.20
CA LEU A 279 19.07 -6.48 -5.97
C LEU A 279 19.52 -7.80 -5.31
N ASN A 280 19.19 -8.95 -5.91
CA ASN A 280 19.63 -10.28 -5.51
C ASN A 280 19.46 -10.54 -4.01
N PHE A 281 18.25 -10.33 -3.49
CA PHE A 281 17.93 -10.70 -2.10
C PHE A 281 17.98 -12.22 -1.95
N SER A 282 18.67 -12.71 -0.93
CA SER A 282 18.58 -14.10 -0.49
C SER A 282 17.16 -14.42 -0.02
N GLU A 283 16.80 -15.71 0.08
CA GLU A 283 15.47 -16.12 0.58
C GLU A 283 15.18 -15.56 1.99
N GLU A 284 16.17 -15.61 2.89
CA GLU A 284 16.05 -15.03 4.24
C GLU A 284 15.86 -13.50 4.19
N GLU A 285 16.57 -12.82 3.29
CA GLU A 285 16.42 -11.37 3.09
C GLU A 285 15.05 -11.01 2.51
N ARG A 286 14.49 -11.82 1.60
CA ARG A 286 13.14 -11.63 1.05
C ARG A 286 12.09 -11.75 2.14
N ASN A 287 12.16 -12.81 2.96
CA ASN A 287 11.24 -13.00 4.09
C ASN A 287 11.29 -11.81 5.06
N ARG A 288 12.50 -11.31 5.36
CA ARG A 288 12.67 -10.13 6.22
C ARG A 288 12.16 -8.84 5.57
N TYR A 289 12.33 -8.70 4.26
CA TYR A 289 11.79 -7.58 3.51
C TYR A 289 10.25 -7.57 3.53
N ASP A 290 9.62 -8.73 3.37
CA ASP A 290 8.16 -8.86 3.45
C ASP A 290 7.63 -8.50 4.83
N VAL A 291 8.32 -8.96 5.90
CA VAL A 291 8.01 -8.54 7.28
C VAL A 291 8.17 -7.03 7.44
N LEU A 292 9.26 -6.44 6.94
CA LEU A 292 9.48 -5.00 6.98
C LEU A 292 8.34 -4.24 6.29
N ARG A 293 8.00 -4.63 5.06
CA ARG A 293 6.94 -3.98 4.26
C ARG A 293 5.60 -4.09 4.99
N SER A 294 5.24 -5.28 5.46
CA SER A 294 4.00 -5.54 6.18
C SER A 294 3.87 -4.66 7.43
N VAL A 295 4.88 -4.68 8.30
CA VAL A 295 4.90 -3.87 9.53
C VAL A 295 4.87 -2.38 9.22
N TYR A 296 5.65 -1.93 8.24
CA TYR A 296 5.72 -0.52 7.86
C TYR A 296 4.39 -0.02 7.31
N MET A 297 3.76 -0.76 6.40
CA MET A 297 2.45 -0.39 5.83
C MET A 297 1.34 -0.42 6.87
N GLN A 298 1.32 -1.42 7.76
CA GLN A 298 0.35 -1.47 8.87
C GLN A 298 0.47 -0.26 9.80
N LEU A 299 1.69 0.16 10.12
CA LEU A 299 1.92 1.34 10.97
C LEU A 299 1.53 2.66 10.28
N LEU A 300 1.67 2.71 8.97
CA LEU A 300 1.42 3.91 8.19
C LEU A 300 -0.06 4.09 7.85
N LEU A 301 -0.73 3.01 7.45
CA LEU A 301 -2.08 3.02 6.89
C LEU A 301 -3.11 2.47 7.87
N GLY A 302 -2.72 1.56 8.77
CA GLY A 302 -3.64 0.84 9.65
C GLY A 302 -4.75 0.17 8.86
N ASP A 303 -5.99 0.28 9.37
CA ASP A 303 -7.18 -0.30 8.73
C ASP A 303 -7.69 0.49 7.51
N LYS A 304 -7.00 1.57 7.10
CA LYS A 304 -7.44 2.43 5.98
C LYS A 304 -7.35 1.76 4.61
N THR A 305 -6.75 0.57 4.52
CA THR A 305 -6.46 -0.13 3.26
C THR A 305 -6.99 -1.56 3.21
N ASP A 306 -8.05 -1.88 3.95
CA ASP A 306 -8.70 -3.20 3.83
C ASP A 306 -9.22 -3.50 2.41
N HIS A 307 -9.21 -2.51 1.51
CA HIS A 307 -9.46 -2.64 0.08
C HIS A 307 -8.34 -1.97 -0.73
N GLU A 308 -8.02 -2.54 -1.89
CA GLU A 308 -7.11 -1.92 -2.85
C GLU A 308 -7.62 -0.54 -3.24
N VAL A 309 -6.73 0.45 -3.24
CA VAL A 309 -7.10 1.86 -3.46
C VAL A 309 -6.38 2.37 -4.70
N ASN A 310 -7.01 3.29 -5.43
CA ASN A 310 -6.36 3.99 -6.52
C ASN A 310 -5.10 4.70 -5.99
N LYS A 311 -4.05 4.70 -6.80
CA LYS A 311 -2.74 5.27 -6.42
C LYS A 311 -2.18 6.11 -7.55
N LEU A 312 -1.64 7.27 -7.22
CA LEU A 312 -0.83 8.09 -8.13
C LEU A 312 0.64 7.96 -7.72
N PHE A 313 1.52 7.63 -8.68
CA PHE A 313 2.93 7.35 -8.43
C PHE A 313 3.20 6.22 -7.41
N GLY A 314 4.44 6.06 -6.95
CA GLY A 314 4.83 4.96 -6.06
C GLY A 314 5.05 3.63 -6.80
N PHE A 315 4.62 2.53 -6.19
CA PHE A 315 4.71 1.18 -6.74
C PHE A 315 3.31 0.60 -7.03
N PRO A 316 3.16 -0.18 -8.11
CA PRO A 316 1.91 -0.88 -8.37
C PRO A 316 1.68 -1.96 -7.32
N ASP A 317 0.44 -2.08 -6.84
CA ASP A 317 0.01 -3.20 -6.01
C ASP A 317 -0.41 -4.37 -6.91
N SER A 318 0.58 -5.04 -7.52
CA SER A 318 0.37 -6.13 -8.50
C SER A 318 -0.61 -7.20 -8.01
N VAL A 319 -1.47 -7.67 -8.91
CA VAL A 319 -2.44 -8.76 -8.64
C VAL A 319 -1.84 -10.11 -9.01
N GLN A 320 -1.10 -10.17 -10.12
CA GLN A 320 -0.49 -11.40 -10.64
C GLN A 320 1.05 -11.32 -10.58
N ASN A 321 1.65 -10.90 -11.69
CA ASN A 321 3.10 -10.80 -11.87
C ASN A 321 3.57 -9.35 -11.74
N CYS A 322 4.88 -9.16 -11.86
CA CYS A 322 5.51 -7.86 -11.83
C CYS A 322 4.99 -6.92 -12.94
N VAL A 323 4.24 -5.87 -12.57
CA VAL A 323 3.67 -4.91 -13.53
C VAL A 323 4.76 -4.18 -14.33
N SER A 324 5.89 -3.81 -13.70
CA SER A 324 6.99 -3.14 -14.39
C SER A 324 7.66 -4.03 -15.44
N TYR A 325 7.72 -5.34 -15.17
CA TYR A 325 8.22 -6.33 -16.12
C TYR A 325 7.28 -6.43 -17.34
N GLU A 326 5.98 -6.55 -17.10
CA GLU A 326 4.98 -6.61 -18.18
C GLU A 326 4.96 -5.31 -19.01
N ALA A 327 5.08 -4.15 -18.36
CA ALA A 327 5.19 -2.87 -19.05
C ALA A 327 6.39 -2.84 -20.02
N GLU A 328 7.58 -3.22 -19.55
CA GLU A 328 8.78 -3.29 -20.40
C GLU A 328 8.63 -4.31 -21.53
N ARG A 329 8.05 -5.48 -21.25
CA ARG A 329 7.83 -6.56 -22.22
C ARG A 329 6.87 -6.13 -23.32
N VAL A 330 5.69 -5.63 -22.95
CA VAL A 330 4.62 -5.23 -23.88
C VAL A 330 5.05 -4.02 -24.71
N PHE A 331 5.62 -3.00 -24.07
CA PHE A 331 6.04 -1.76 -24.75
C PHE A 331 7.08 -2.04 -25.84
N ASN A 332 8.05 -2.91 -25.56
CA ASN A 332 9.13 -3.25 -26.51
C ASN A 332 8.83 -4.50 -27.36
N GLN A 333 7.65 -5.11 -27.22
CA GLN A 333 7.24 -6.33 -27.94
C GLN A 333 8.25 -7.48 -27.78
N ARG A 334 8.74 -7.67 -26.56
CA ARG A 334 9.75 -8.70 -26.23
C ARG A 334 9.08 -10.01 -25.82
N ASP A 335 9.76 -11.11 -26.12
CA ASP A 335 9.44 -12.41 -25.53
C ASP A 335 9.89 -12.48 -24.07
N TYR A 336 9.24 -13.34 -23.28
CA TYR A 336 9.60 -13.58 -21.88
C TYR A 336 11.07 -13.99 -21.74
N SER A 337 11.81 -13.23 -20.94
CA SER A 337 13.22 -13.47 -20.61
C SER A 337 13.62 -12.76 -19.32
N ASP A 338 14.64 -13.28 -18.64
CA ASP A 338 15.13 -12.70 -17.37
C ASP A 338 15.82 -11.35 -17.57
N ASP A 339 16.35 -11.08 -18.76
CA ASP A 339 17.02 -9.81 -19.05
C ASP A 339 16.07 -8.60 -19.00
N ILE A 340 14.76 -8.82 -19.21
CA ILE A 340 13.74 -7.76 -19.07
C ILE A 340 13.75 -7.16 -17.66
N TYR A 341 14.02 -7.94 -16.61
CA TYR A 341 14.03 -7.42 -15.24
C TYR A 341 15.00 -6.25 -15.05
N LYS A 342 16.13 -6.24 -15.77
CA LYS A 342 17.15 -5.19 -15.67
C LYS A 342 16.66 -3.86 -16.25
N ASP A 343 15.86 -3.91 -17.31
CA ASP A 343 15.31 -2.71 -17.96
C ASP A 343 14.03 -2.26 -17.26
N ALA A 344 13.24 -3.22 -16.79
CA ALA A 344 11.97 -3.02 -16.11
C ALA A 344 12.08 -2.18 -14.82
N VAL A 345 13.24 -2.15 -14.16
CA VAL A 345 13.47 -1.29 -12.98
C VAL A 345 13.27 0.20 -13.26
N ASN A 346 13.35 0.61 -14.52
CA ASN A 346 13.19 1.99 -14.93
C ASN A 346 11.72 2.42 -15.03
N TRP A 347 10.78 1.50 -14.92
CA TRP A 347 9.35 1.80 -14.93
C TRP A 347 8.85 2.18 -13.53
N THR A 348 7.96 3.16 -13.51
CA THR A 348 7.26 3.63 -12.32
C THR A 348 5.77 3.65 -12.58
N LEU A 349 5.00 3.47 -11.51
CA LEU A 349 3.56 3.70 -11.59
C LEU A 349 3.31 5.17 -11.90
N LEU A 350 2.37 5.44 -12.80
CA LEU A 350 1.80 6.76 -13.04
C LEU A 350 0.42 6.84 -12.37
N LEU A 351 -0.49 5.92 -12.71
CA LEU A 351 -1.81 5.80 -12.11
C LEU A 351 -2.23 4.34 -11.98
N GLN A 352 -2.73 3.95 -10.81
CA GLN A 352 -3.42 2.69 -10.57
C GLN A 352 -4.91 2.96 -10.41
N VAL A 353 -5.73 2.19 -11.13
CA VAL A 353 -7.18 2.17 -11.01
C VAL A 353 -7.60 0.78 -10.55
N SER A 354 -8.14 0.71 -9.34
CA SER A 354 -8.58 -0.53 -8.70
C SER A 354 -10.06 -0.79 -9.01
N PRO A 355 -10.45 -2.07 -9.23
CA PRO A 355 -11.84 -2.47 -9.44
C PRO A 355 -12.71 -2.24 -8.20
N TYR A 356 -12.10 -2.20 -7.02
CA TYR A 356 -12.81 -1.99 -5.75
C TYR A 356 -13.13 -0.52 -5.47
N CYS A 357 -12.71 0.37 -6.35
CA CYS A 357 -13.16 1.75 -6.33
C CYS A 357 -14.57 1.84 -6.90
N LYS A 358 -15.57 2.00 -6.00
CA LYS A 358 -17.04 1.95 -6.22
C LYS A 358 -17.62 2.75 -7.42
N TRP A 359 -16.81 3.56 -8.09
CA TRP A 359 -17.24 4.49 -9.13
C TRP A 359 -17.21 3.92 -10.54
N PHE A 360 -16.41 2.88 -10.78
CA PHE A 360 -16.17 2.37 -12.14
C PHE A 360 -17.07 1.18 -12.47
N GLY A 361 -18.25 1.46 -13.03
CA GLY A 361 -19.21 0.42 -13.41
C GLY A 361 -18.77 -0.53 -14.53
N PHE A 362 -17.69 -0.22 -15.25
CA PHE A 362 -17.18 -1.13 -16.29
C PHE A 362 -16.40 -2.32 -15.73
N PHE A 363 -16.00 -2.32 -14.44
CA PHE A 363 -15.28 -3.46 -13.87
C PHE A 363 -16.14 -4.72 -13.70
N ASP A 364 -17.46 -4.60 -13.76
CA ASP A 364 -18.38 -5.76 -13.77
C ASP A 364 -18.01 -6.76 -14.90
N GLU A 365 -17.40 -6.29 -15.99
CA GLU A 365 -16.91 -7.11 -17.10
C GLU A 365 -15.41 -7.46 -17.00
N PHE A 366 -14.64 -6.76 -16.14
CA PHE A 366 -13.18 -6.93 -16.00
C PHE A 366 -12.79 -7.95 -14.92
N GLY A 367 -13.72 -8.32 -14.03
CA GLY A 367 -13.45 -9.18 -12.88
C GLY A 367 -12.64 -8.48 -11.78
N ASP A 368 -12.10 -9.25 -10.85
CA ASP A 368 -11.21 -8.78 -9.78
C ASP A 368 -9.83 -8.43 -10.37
N GLY A 369 -9.75 -7.33 -11.12
CA GLY A 369 -8.53 -6.90 -11.78
C GLY A 369 -8.31 -5.40 -11.85
N SER A 370 -7.03 -4.99 -11.86
CA SER A 370 -6.58 -3.60 -11.74
C SER A 370 -5.87 -3.13 -13.00
N ILE A 371 -5.94 -1.81 -13.22
CA ILE A 371 -5.38 -1.14 -14.39
C ILE A 371 -4.22 -0.26 -13.94
N TYR A 372 -3.06 -0.43 -14.58
CA TYR A 372 -1.84 0.27 -14.24
C TYR A 372 -1.35 1.06 -15.45
N TYR A 373 -1.35 2.38 -15.35
CA TYR A 373 -0.58 3.24 -16.23
C TYR A 373 0.84 3.30 -15.71
N MET A 374 1.78 2.86 -16.54
CA MET A 374 3.21 2.81 -16.25
C MET A 374 3.94 3.78 -17.17
N ILE A 375 5.02 4.39 -16.65
CA ILE A 375 5.89 5.32 -17.38
C ILE A 375 7.34 5.08 -16.99
N LYS A 376 8.29 5.35 -17.88
CA LYS A 376 9.72 5.34 -17.53
C LYS A 376 10.09 6.55 -16.67
N HIS A 377 11.03 6.35 -15.75
CA HIS A 377 11.52 7.40 -14.84
C HIS A 377 11.96 8.67 -15.56
N GLU A 378 12.79 8.53 -16.60
CA GLU A 378 13.30 9.65 -17.39
C GLU A 378 12.17 10.41 -18.11
N ASP A 379 11.21 9.69 -18.68
CA ASP A 379 10.04 10.27 -19.35
C ASP A 379 9.18 11.07 -18.36
N LEU A 380 8.95 10.53 -17.16
CA LEU A 380 8.24 11.24 -16.10
C LEU A 380 8.98 12.52 -15.66
N GLU A 381 10.30 12.44 -15.46
CA GLU A 381 11.12 13.60 -15.07
C GLU A 381 11.12 14.71 -16.13
N ASN A 382 11.02 14.35 -17.39
CA ASN A 382 10.96 15.26 -18.53
C ASN A 382 9.53 15.70 -18.88
N GLY A 383 8.51 15.18 -18.19
CA GLY A 383 7.10 15.44 -18.50
C GLY A 383 6.67 14.93 -19.88
N ASN A 384 7.33 13.88 -20.38
CA ASN A 384 7.02 13.22 -21.65
C ASN A 384 6.07 12.03 -21.41
N PHE A 385 4.80 12.18 -21.75
CA PHE A 385 3.79 11.12 -21.53
C PHE A 385 3.50 10.29 -22.79
N GLU A 386 4.26 10.45 -23.87
CA GLU A 386 4.07 9.72 -25.13
C GLU A 386 4.45 8.23 -25.05
N ASN A 387 5.32 7.89 -24.10
CA ASN A 387 5.90 6.56 -23.91
C ASN A 387 5.32 5.82 -22.69
N CYS A 388 4.04 6.06 -22.40
CA CYS A 388 3.33 5.32 -21.35
C CYS A 388 2.85 3.95 -21.86
N GLN A 389 2.66 3.02 -20.92
CA GLN A 389 2.12 1.69 -21.18
C GLN A 389 1.01 1.38 -20.17
N VAL A 390 -0.11 0.83 -20.64
CA VAL A 390 -1.15 0.29 -19.76
C VAL A 390 -0.97 -1.21 -19.61
N ILE A 391 -1.02 -1.68 -18.37
CA ILE A 391 -1.06 -3.10 -18.02
C ILE A 391 -2.35 -3.38 -17.26
N VAL A 392 -3.03 -4.47 -17.60
CA VAL A 392 -4.23 -4.94 -16.91
C VAL A 392 -3.93 -6.31 -16.32
N GLN A 393 -4.20 -6.48 -15.02
CA GLN A 393 -4.05 -7.78 -14.35
C GLN A 393 -5.36 -8.13 -13.65
N ASN A 394 -5.78 -9.38 -13.72
CA ASN A 394 -6.97 -9.89 -13.04
C ASN A 394 -6.68 -11.21 -12.31
N THR A 395 -7.46 -11.57 -11.30
CA THR A 395 -7.31 -12.86 -10.59
C THR A 395 -7.96 -14.03 -11.31
#